data_AF-A0A1B8TP51-F1
#
_entry.id   AF-A0A1B8TP51-F1
#
_cell.length_a   1.000
_cell.length_b   1.000
_cell.length_c   1.000
_cell.angle_alpha   90.00
_cell.angle_beta   90.00
_cell.angle_gamma   90.00
#
_symmetry.space_group_name_H-M   'P 1'
#
loop_
_entity.id
_entity.type
_entity.pdbx_description
1 polymer ?
#
loop_
_entity_poly.entity_id
_entity_poly.type
_entity_poly.pdbx_seq_one_letter_code
_entity_poly.pdbx_strand_id
1 'polypeptide(L)'
;MKYAIKIHKISAVDELENSWNIEDYKELLDRFELPNVESTDIKELRELLFMAIADKDPSEAARIVLEYKLSDEMNEHQIDSVSYEMLVDKISEEYPRIGLHKRLFCVNQLLYKAFNGKFPTAKATIVDFEITPKRNAQEEITKEIALKCFAQNLDSHNVIIRLFGKQLNGDEEFDEANDIIWDILKTETGYQFITSEYFMSKEEFINKEFDCEIEFFSEE
;
A
#
# COMPACT_ATOMS: atom_id res chain seq x y z
N MET A 1 12.25 -21.82 9.94
CA MET A 1 13.34 -21.38 9.05
C MET A 1 14.02 -20.16 9.62
N LYS A 2 15.36 -20.01 9.52
CA LYS A 2 16.09 -18.89 10.14
C LYS A 2 16.63 -17.93 9.08
N TYR A 3 16.58 -16.64 9.37
CA TYR A 3 17.12 -15.58 8.50
C TYR A 3 17.85 -14.52 9.34
N ALA A 4 18.82 -13.86 8.73
CA ALA A 4 19.42 -12.62 9.25
C ALA A 4 18.96 -11.45 8.39
N ILE A 5 18.50 -10.37 9.02
CA ILE A 5 18.07 -9.15 8.34
C ILE A 5 18.95 -7.98 8.73
N LYS A 6 19.27 -7.15 7.74
CA LYS A 6 19.91 -5.87 7.91
C LYS A 6 19.12 -4.79 7.17
N ILE A 7 18.57 -3.85 7.92
CA ILE A 7 17.82 -2.70 7.41
C ILE A 7 18.81 -1.59 7.04
N HIS A 8 18.78 -1.17 5.78
CA HIS A 8 19.60 -0.07 5.29
C HIS A 8 18.89 1.26 5.45
N LYS A 9 17.59 1.30 5.11
CA LYS A 9 16.81 2.53 5.10
C LYS A 9 15.33 2.24 5.31
N ILE A 10 14.68 3.11 6.08
CA ILE A 10 13.22 3.17 6.21
C ILE A 10 12.78 4.59 5.87
N SER A 11 11.85 4.71 4.92
CA SER A 11 11.31 5.98 4.44
C SER A 11 9.79 5.97 4.57
N ALA A 12 9.21 7.06 5.05
CA ALA A 12 7.77 7.30 4.92
C ALA A 12 7.56 8.29 3.78
N VAL A 13 6.68 7.96 2.84
CA VAL A 13 6.37 8.78 1.66
C VAL A 13 4.87 8.98 1.53
N ASP A 14 4.46 10.17 1.09
CA ASP A 14 3.05 10.45 0.86
C ASP A 14 2.57 9.78 -0.45
N GLU A 15 3.39 9.73 -1.50
CA GLU A 15 3.02 9.16 -2.80
C GLU A 15 3.99 8.06 -3.22
N LEU A 16 3.46 7.00 -3.84
CA LEU A 16 4.25 5.98 -4.49
C LEU A 16 4.47 6.37 -5.96
N GLU A 17 5.74 6.31 -6.38
CA GLU A 17 6.09 6.51 -7.78
C GLU A 17 5.36 5.49 -8.66
N ASN A 18 4.89 5.93 -9.83
CA ASN A 18 4.20 5.09 -10.82
C ASN A 18 2.88 4.44 -10.33
N SER A 19 2.22 5.01 -9.31
CA SER A 19 0.86 4.59 -8.89
C SER A 19 -0.20 4.72 -10.00
N TRP A 20 0.07 5.62 -10.94
CA TRP A 20 -0.78 5.99 -12.07
C TRP A 20 0.11 6.15 -13.30
N ASN A 21 -0.30 5.56 -14.42
CA ASN A 21 0.39 5.64 -15.71
C ASN A 21 -0.30 6.66 -16.66
N ILE A 22 0.25 6.84 -17.86
CA ILE A 22 -0.26 7.80 -18.85
C ILE A 22 -1.71 7.47 -19.25
N GLU A 23 -2.01 6.19 -19.45
CA GLU A 23 -3.33 5.69 -19.81
C GLU A 23 -4.35 5.98 -18.71
N ASP A 24 -3.98 5.75 -17.45
CA ASP A 24 -4.81 6.08 -16.29
C ASP A 24 -5.15 7.57 -16.26
N TYR A 25 -4.16 8.45 -16.45
CA TYR A 25 -4.40 9.89 -16.45
C TYR A 25 -5.31 10.32 -17.59
N LYS A 26 -5.13 9.76 -18.79
CA LYS A 26 -5.96 10.10 -19.96
C LYS A 26 -7.40 9.65 -19.81
N GLU A 27 -7.62 8.45 -19.30
CA GLU A 27 -8.96 7.92 -19.03
C GLU A 27 -9.66 8.72 -17.92
N LEU A 28 -8.94 9.08 -16.85
CA LEU A 28 -9.49 9.96 -15.83
C LEU A 28 -9.83 11.34 -16.40
N LEU A 29 -8.95 11.95 -17.19
CA LEU A 29 -9.23 13.24 -17.85
C LEU A 29 -10.51 13.19 -18.71
N ASP A 30 -10.75 12.11 -19.45
CA ASP A 30 -11.99 11.90 -20.20
C ASP A 30 -13.22 11.85 -19.28
N ARG A 31 -13.14 11.10 -18.17
CA ARG A 31 -14.20 11.01 -17.15
C ARG A 31 -14.46 12.33 -16.43
N PHE A 32 -13.47 13.19 -16.34
CA PHE A 32 -13.57 14.55 -15.82
C PHE A 32 -13.90 15.59 -16.91
N GLU A 33 -14.41 15.16 -18.07
CA GLU A 33 -14.92 16.02 -19.15
C GLU A 33 -13.84 16.87 -19.84
N LEU A 34 -12.57 16.45 -19.77
CA LEU A 34 -11.43 17.04 -20.49
C LEU A 34 -10.78 16.03 -21.47
N PRO A 35 -11.49 15.61 -22.55
CA PRO A 35 -10.98 14.62 -23.50
C PRO A 35 -9.88 15.18 -24.42
N ASN A 36 -9.26 14.28 -25.19
CA ASN A 36 -8.32 14.58 -26.30
C ASN A 36 -7.01 15.27 -25.88
N VAL A 37 -6.51 14.99 -24.68
CA VAL A 37 -5.19 15.47 -24.27
C VAL A 37 -4.10 14.62 -24.94
N GLU A 38 -3.37 15.22 -25.88
CA GLU A 38 -2.31 14.55 -26.66
C GLU A 38 -0.98 14.42 -25.90
N SER A 39 -0.85 15.01 -24.71
CA SER A 39 0.39 14.95 -23.94
C SER A 39 0.78 13.51 -23.55
N THR A 40 2.08 13.28 -23.49
CA THR A 40 2.70 12.06 -22.94
C THR A 40 3.55 12.37 -21.71
N ASP A 41 3.59 13.62 -21.26
CA ASP A 41 4.26 14.01 -20.02
C ASP A 41 3.31 13.76 -18.84
N ILE A 42 3.68 12.81 -17.99
CA ILE A 42 2.92 12.47 -16.76
C ILE A 42 2.72 13.70 -15.88
N LYS A 43 3.68 14.64 -15.83
CA LYS A 43 3.55 15.84 -14.99
C LYS A 43 2.45 16.76 -15.51
N GLU A 44 2.47 17.04 -16.80
CA GLU A 44 1.44 17.85 -17.47
C GLU A 44 0.05 17.21 -17.34
N LEU A 45 -0.05 15.91 -17.62
CA LEU A 45 -1.30 15.16 -17.48
C LEU A 45 -1.85 15.21 -16.05
N ARG A 46 -0.98 15.07 -15.05
CA ARG A 46 -1.35 15.14 -13.64
C ARG A 46 -1.83 16.55 -13.24
N GLU A 47 -1.14 17.60 -13.71
CA GLU A 47 -1.54 18.98 -13.44
C GLU A 47 -2.92 19.29 -14.05
N LEU A 48 -3.15 18.87 -15.30
CA LEU A 48 -4.46 18.97 -15.96
C LEU A 48 -5.54 18.22 -15.16
N LEU A 49 -5.26 16.98 -14.75
CA LEU A 49 -6.22 16.19 -13.98
C LEU A 49 -6.53 16.83 -12.62
N PHE A 50 -5.54 17.40 -11.94
CA PHE A 50 -5.77 18.08 -10.67
C PHE A 50 -6.68 19.30 -10.81
N MET A 51 -6.54 20.08 -11.90
CA MET A 51 -7.48 21.17 -12.18
C MET A 51 -8.89 20.63 -12.41
N ALA A 52 -9.03 19.58 -13.21
CA ALA A 52 -10.33 18.96 -13.51
C ALA A 52 -11.02 18.39 -12.25
N ILE A 53 -10.24 17.76 -11.36
CA ILE A 53 -10.72 17.26 -10.08
C ILE A 53 -11.19 18.40 -9.18
N ALA A 54 -10.40 19.48 -9.10
CA ALA A 54 -10.68 20.61 -8.20
C ALA A 54 -11.95 21.40 -8.59
N ASP A 55 -12.38 21.31 -9.86
CA ASP A 55 -13.61 21.93 -10.36
C ASP A 55 -14.89 21.18 -9.95
N LYS A 56 -14.78 19.97 -9.37
CA LYS A 56 -15.92 19.17 -8.90
C LYS A 56 -16.05 19.17 -7.38
N ASP A 57 -17.24 18.80 -6.89
CA ASP A 57 -17.43 18.52 -5.47
C ASP A 57 -16.53 17.33 -5.04
N PRO A 58 -15.90 17.37 -3.85
CA PRO A 58 -14.93 16.35 -3.45
C PRO A 58 -15.44 14.92 -3.48
N SER A 59 -16.68 14.68 -3.02
CA SER A 59 -17.28 13.35 -3.05
C SER A 59 -17.62 12.93 -4.47
N GLU A 60 -18.03 13.85 -5.34
CA GLU A 60 -18.25 13.57 -6.77
C GLU A 60 -16.94 13.16 -7.44
N ALA A 61 -15.86 13.93 -7.23
CA ALA A 61 -14.55 13.61 -7.76
C ALA A 61 -14.02 12.27 -7.21
N ALA A 62 -14.20 12.02 -5.91
CA ALA A 62 -13.83 10.74 -5.30
C ALA A 62 -14.57 9.58 -5.95
N ARG A 63 -15.89 9.72 -6.16
CA ARG A 63 -16.71 8.70 -6.83
C ARG A 63 -16.17 8.38 -8.23
N ILE A 64 -15.85 9.39 -9.04
CA ILE A 64 -15.31 9.18 -10.40
C ILE A 64 -13.99 8.38 -10.37
N VAL A 65 -13.07 8.75 -9.48
CA VAL A 65 -11.77 8.06 -9.37
C VAL A 65 -11.93 6.63 -8.84
N LEU A 66 -12.82 6.42 -7.87
CA LEU A 66 -13.15 5.10 -7.33
C LEU A 66 -13.80 4.21 -8.39
N GLU A 67 -14.75 4.72 -9.17
CA GLU A 67 -15.37 3.99 -10.30
C GLU A 67 -14.32 3.55 -11.32
N TYR A 68 -13.38 4.41 -11.66
CA TYR A 68 -12.30 4.04 -12.56
C TYR A 68 -11.42 2.90 -11.99
N LYS A 69 -11.07 2.98 -10.70
CA LYS A 69 -10.06 2.06 -10.12
C LYS A 69 -10.63 0.77 -9.53
N LEU A 70 -11.89 0.77 -9.10
CA LEU A 70 -12.46 -0.26 -8.23
C LEU A 70 -13.83 -0.79 -8.69
N SER A 71 -14.33 -0.41 -9.86
CA SER A 71 -15.63 -0.89 -10.38
C SER A 71 -15.70 -2.41 -10.59
N ASP A 72 -14.56 -3.08 -10.78
CA ASP A 72 -14.50 -4.55 -10.87
C ASP A 72 -14.68 -5.25 -9.51
N GLU A 73 -14.55 -4.53 -8.40
CA GLU A 73 -14.52 -5.11 -7.05
C GLU A 73 -15.53 -4.53 -6.08
N MET A 74 -16.05 -3.34 -6.39
CA MET A 74 -17.04 -2.61 -5.62
C MET A 74 -18.22 -2.27 -6.50
N ASN A 75 -19.43 -2.48 -5.98
CA ASN A 75 -20.64 -2.04 -6.65
C ASN A 75 -20.87 -0.53 -6.46
N GLU A 76 -21.81 0.03 -7.22
CA GLU A 76 -22.16 1.46 -7.21
C GLU A 76 -22.48 1.99 -5.81
N HIS A 77 -23.25 1.26 -5.00
CA HIS A 77 -23.58 1.67 -3.64
C HIS A 77 -22.35 1.71 -2.71
N GLN A 78 -21.43 0.76 -2.87
CA GLN A 78 -20.17 0.76 -2.10
C GLN A 78 -19.27 1.92 -2.49
N ILE A 79 -19.16 2.19 -3.79
CA ILE A 79 -18.39 3.33 -4.31
C ILE A 79 -18.98 4.64 -3.79
N ASP A 80 -20.30 4.80 -3.85
CA ASP A 80 -21.00 5.99 -3.36
C ASP A 80 -20.71 6.21 -1.87
N SER A 81 -20.90 5.18 -1.03
CA SER A 81 -20.59 5.25 0.41
C SER A 81 -19.13 5.66 0.67
N VAL A 82 -18.18 4.95 0.03
CA VAL A 82 -16.74 5.21 0.22
C VAL A 82 -16.36 6.62 -0.25
N SER A 83 -16.98 7.14 -1.32
CA SER A 83 -16.70 8.48 -1.82
C SER A 83 -17.02 9.60 -0.80
N TYR A 84 -18.03 9.38 0.05
CA TYR A 84 -18.36 10.28 1.15
C TYR A 84 -17.49 10.02 2.38
N GLU A 85 -17.33 8.76 2.76
CA GLU A 85 -16.57 8.36 3.96
C GLU A 85 -15.10 8.79 3.88
N MET A 86 -14.48 8.72 2.69
CA MET A 86 -13.09 9.15 2.46
C MET A 86 -12.83 10.62 2.78
N LEU A 87 -13.85 11.47 2.93
CA LEU A 87 -13.67 12.87 3.35
C LEU A 87 -13.47 13.02 4.86
N VAL A 88 -13.87 12.02 5.64
CA VAL A 88 -13.89 12.06 7.10
C VAL A 88 -12.84 11.11 7.67
N ASP A 89 -12.81 9.88 7.17
CA ASP A 89 -12.04 8.78 7.72
C ASP A 89 -10.97 8.29 6.74
N LYS A 90 -9.94 7.61 7.27
CA LYS A 90 -8.88 7.03 6.46
C LYS A 90 -9.33 5.69 5.90
N ILE A 91 -10.24 5.72 4.93
CA ILE A 91 -10.84 4.48 4.41
C ILE A 91 -9.82 3.49 3.85
N SER A 92 -8.67 3.95 3.35
CA SER A 92 -7.59 3.03 2.99
C SER A 92 -7.11 2.13 4.15
N GLU A 93 -7.18 2.61 5.39
CA GLU A 93 -6.73 1.92 6.61
C GLU A 93 -7.89 1.23 7.35
N GLU A 94 -9.13 1.69 7.13
CA GLU A 94 -10.31 1.23 7.89
C GLU A 94 -11.22 0.28 7.09
N TYR A 95 -11.06 0.21 5.76
CA TYR A 95 -11.94 -0.62 4.93
C TYR A 95 -11.74 -2.12 5.24
N PRO A 96 -12.80 -2.91 5.47
CA PRO A 96 -12.67 -4.30 5.93
C PRO A 96 -11.96 -5.26 4.96
N ARG A 97 -11.92 -4.94 3.66
CA ARG A 97 -11.28 -5.78 2.64
C ARG A 97 -9.83 -5.34 2.43
N ILE A 98 -8.90 -6.05 3.07
CA ILE A 98 -7.47 -5.72 3.04
C ILE A 98 -6.87 -5.68 1.62
N GLY A 99 -7.32 -6.54 0.71
CA GLY A 99 -6.89 -6.51 -0.70
C GLY A 99 -7.25 -5.24 -1.47
N LEU A 100 -8.11 -4.36 -0.92
CA LEU A 100 -8.38 -3.05 -1.49
C LEU A 100 -7.45 -1.96 -0.92
N HIS A 101 -6.70 -2.23 0.15
CA HIS A 101 -5.95 -1.23 0.90
C HIS A 101 -4.98 -0.44 0.01
N LYS A 102 -4.19 -1.10 -0.84
CA LYS A 102 -3.25 -0.40 -1.75
C LYS A 102 -3.98 0.51 -2.73
N ARG A 103 -5.07 0.03 -3.33
CA ARG A 103 -5.83 0.78 -4.34
C ARG A 103 -6.54 1.98 -3.72
N LEU A 104 -7.18 1.80 -2.57
CA LEU A 104 -7.79 2.87 -1.80
C LEU A 104 -6.74 3.91 -1.36
N PHE A 105 -5.54 3.47 -0.98
CA PHE A 105 -4.43 4.37 -0.68
C PHE A 105 -4.06 5.22 -1.90
N CYS A 106 -3.88 4.61 -3.08
CA CYS A 106 -3.53 5.36 -4.30
C CYS A 106 -4.61 6.38 -4.71
N VAL A 107 -5.89 6.01 -4.58
CA VAL A 107 -7.03 6.92 -4.82
C VAL A 107 -7.01 8.07 -3.82
N ASN A 108 -6.85 7.76 -2.52
CA ASN A 108 -6.79 8.78 -1.47
C ASN A 108 -5.65 9.78 -1.72
N GLN A 109 -4.47 9.32 -2.11
CA GLN A 109 -3.33 10.21 -2.39
C GLN A 109 -3.56 11.14 -3.57
N LEU A 110 -4.16 10.64 -4.65
CA LEU A 110 -4.52 11.46 -5.80
C LEU A 110 -5.47 12.60 -5.38
N LEU A 111 -6.53 12.26 -4.64
CA LEU A 111 -7.54 13.20 -4.18
C LEU A 111 -7.02 14.17 -3.11
N TYR A 112 -6.22 13.67 -2.16
CA TYR A 112 -5.54 14.47 -1.14
C TYR A 112 -4.73 15.60 -1.80
N LYS A 113 -3.94 15.28 -2.84
CA LYS A 113 -3.12 16.26 -3.55
C LYS A 113 -3.95 17.21 -4.40
N ALA A 114 -4.92 16.69 -5.16
CA ALA A 114 -5.77 17.51 -6.02
C ALA A 114 -6.58 18.55 -5.22
N PHE A 115 -7.02 18.21 -4.00
CA PHE A 115 -7.77 19.12 -3.13
C PHE A 115 -6.94 19.78 -2.02
N ASN A 116 -5.61 19.77 -2.11
CA ASN A 116 -4.70 20.40 -1.14
C ASN A 116 -4.96 20.00 0.33
N GLY A 117 -5.20 18.70 0.58
CA GLY A 117 -5.33 18.14 1.92
C GLY A 117 -6.74 18.09 2.49
N LYS A 118 -7.78 18.20 1.64
CA LYS A 118 -9.18 18.06 2.08
C LYS A 118 -9.55 16.63 2.51
N PHE A 119 -8.89 15.63 1.94
CA PHE A 119 -9.00 14.23 2.34
C PHE A 119 -8.02 13.97 3.50
N PRO A 120 -8.26 12.97 4.38
CA PRO A 120 -7.29 12.54 5.37
C PRO A 120 -6.00 12.07 4.71
N THR A 121 -4.85 12.39 5.30
CA THR A 121 -3.54 11.92 4.81
C THR A 121 -3.30 10.47 5.21
N ALA A 122 -2.70 9.70 4.32
CA ALA A 122 -2.11 8.39 4.60
C ALA A 122 -0.66 8.40 4.09
N LYS A 123 0.20 7.49 4.56
CA LYS A 123 1.55 7.34 4.01
C LYS A 123 1.88 5.89 3.74
N ALA A 124 2.86 5.70 2.86
CA ALA A 124 3.49 4.43 2.62
C ALA A 124 4.85 4.37 3.33
N THR A 125 5.19 3.19 3.84
CA THR A 125 6.51 2.87 4.36
C THR A 125 7.27 2.06 3.32
N ILE A 126 8.46 2.52 2.96
CA ILE A 126 9.40 1.84 2.07
C ILE A 126 10.59 1.40 2.91
N VAL A 127 10.92 0.11 2.85
CA VAL A 127 12.03 -0.48 3.59
C VAL A 127 13.03 -1.10 2.63
N ASP A 128 14.26 -0.61 2.68
CA ASP A 128 15.41 -1.18 1.97
C ASP A 128 16.20 -2.06 2.94
N PHE A 129 16.41 -3.33 2.59
CA PHE A 129 17.02 -4.30 3.48
C PHE A 129 17.77 -5.42 2.75
N GLU A 130 18.67 -6.06 3.49
CA GLU A 130 19.27 -7.36 3.16
C GLU A 130 18.61 -8.44 3.99
N ILE A 131 18.40 -9.60 3.39
CA ILE A 131 17.96 -10.81 4.08
C ILE A 131 18.83 -11.99 3.64
N THR A 132 19.43 -12.66 4.62
CA THR A 132 20.32 -13.81 4.40
C THR A 132 19.66 -15.06 4.98
N PRO A 133 19.24 -16.02 4.14
CA PRO A 133 18.74 -17.31 4.59
C PRO A 133 19.83 -18.08 5.34
N LYS A 134 19.48 -18.69 6.47
CA LYS A 134 20.36 -19.55 7.28
C LYS A 134 19.80 -20.97 7.30
N ARG A 135 20.68 -21.98 7.24
CA ARG A 135 20.36 -23.41 7.48
C ARG A 135 19.12 -23.93 6.70
N ASN A 136 19.29 -24.16 5.40
CA ASN A 136 18.25 -24.70 4.50
C ASN A 136 16.96 -23.85 4.40
N ALA A 137 17.01 -22.58 4.80
CA ALA A 137 15.92 -21.64 4.58
C ALA A 137 15.77 -21.31 3.08
N GLN A 138 14.56 -20.93 2.67
CA GLN A 138 14.27 -20.56 1.28
C GLN A 138 15.10 -19.35 0.83
N GLU A 139 15.68 -19.43 -0.37
CA GLU A 139 16.48 -18.33 -0.95
C GLU A 139 15.62 -17.26 -1.62
N GLU A 140 14.47 -17.66 -2.17
CA GLU A 140 13.49 -16.75 -2.71
C GLU A 140 12.66 -16.15 -1.58
N ILE A 141 12.63 -14.82 -1.52
CA ILE A 141 12.00 -14.08 -0.43
C ILE A 141 10.61 -13.64 -0.89
N THR A 142 9.60 -14.30 -0.33
CA THR A 142 8.20 -13.96 -0.53
C THR A 142 7.78 -12.83 0.42
N LYS A 143 6.61 -12.24 0.14
CA LYS A 143 5.98 -11.25 1.02
C LYS A 143 5.72 -11.82 2.41
N GLU A 144 5.26 -13.07 2.50
CA GLU A 144 5.06 -13.77 3.77
C GLU A 144 6.36 -13.91 4.57
N ILE A 145 7.46 -14.35 3.94
CA ILE A 145 8.77 -14.48 4.61
C ILE A 145 9.22 -13.14 5.17
N ALA A 146 9.16 -12.08 4.33
CA ALA A 146 9.53 -10.74 4.76
C ALA A 146 8.65 -10.31 5.94
N LEU A 147 7.33 -10.41 5.81
CA LEU A 147 6.39 -9.99 6.84
C LEU A 147 6.60 -10.71 8.17
N LYS A 148 6.69 -12.04 8.17
CA LYS A 148 6.92 -12.84 9.38
C LYS A 148 8.23 -12.47 10.07
N CYS A 149 9.29 -12.23 9.31
CA CYS A 149 10.56 -11.82 9.89
C CYS A 149 10.50 -10.40 10.47
N PHE A 150 9.93 -9.44 9.73
CA PHE A 150 9.84 -8.06 10.21
C PHE A 150 8.93 -7.92 11.42
N ALA A 151 7.85 -8.70 11.51
CA ALA A 151 6.96 -8.72 12.69
C ALA A 151 7.69 -9.06 14.00
N GLN A 152 8.80 -9.81 13.96
CA GLN A 152 9.62 -10.10 15.15
C GLN A 152 10.51 -8.92 15.59
N ASN A 153 10.61 -7.87 14.78
CA ASN A 153 11.41 -6.66 15.02
C ASN A 153 10.54 -5.39 15.04
N LEU A 154 9.22 -5.53 15.14
CA LEU A 154 8.27 -4.43 15.36
C LEU A 154 7.92 -4.30 16.85
N ASP A 155 7.43 -3.12 17.25
CA ASP A 155 6.84 -2.93 18.58
C ASP A 155 5.75 -3.97 18.88
N SER A 156 5.71 -4.47 20.11
CA SER A 156 4.76 -5.51 20.53
C SER A 156 3.28 -5.16 20.38
N HIS A 157 2.94 -3.86 20.27
CA HIS A 157 1.57 -3.38 20.07
C HIS A 157 1.25 -3.11 18.60
N ASN A 158 2.17 -3.40 17.67
CA ASN A 158 1.97 -3.19 16.24
C ASN A 158 0.70 -3.91 15.75
N VAL A 159 0.01 -3.31 14.79
CA VAL A 159 -1.29 -3.79 14.30
C VAL A 159 -1.20 -5.19 13.67
N ILE A 160 -0.12 -5.51 12.96
CA ILE A 160 0.05 -6.81 12.31
C ILE A 160 0.12 -7.92 13.36
N ILE A 161 0.86 -7.69 14.45
CA ILE A 161 0.98 -8.66 15.55
C ILE A 161 -0.39 -8.91 16.21
N ARG A 162 -1.18 -7.85 16.40
CA ARG A 162 -2.51 -7.95 17.03
C ARG A 162 -3.53 -8.65 16.14
N LEU A 163 -3.49 -8.42 14.83
CA LEU A 163 -4.49 -8.94 13.89
C LEU A 163 -4.14 -10.34 13.37
N PHE A 164 -2.85 -10.63 13.15
CA PHE A 164 -2.39 -11.82 12.42
C PHE A 164 -1.48 -12.73 13.25
N GLY A 165 -1.63 -12.73 14.58
CA GLY A 165 -0.75 -13.49 15.47
C GLY A 165 -0.68 -14.99 15.15
N LYS A 166 -1.80 -15.62 14.80
CA LYS A 166 -1.86 -17.04 14.41
C LYS A 166 -1.12 -17.31 13.11
N GLN A 167 -1.39 -16.48 12.10
CA GLN A 167 -0.73 -16.56 10.80
C GLN A 167 0.78 -16.35 10.95
N LEU A 168 1.21 -15.38 11.77
CA LEU A 168 2.61 -15.13 12.07
C LEU A 168 3.30 -16.34 12.71
N ASN A 169 2.62 -17.00 13.66
CA ASN A 169 3.11 -18.21 14.33
C ASN A 169 3.07 -19.46 13.44
N GLY A 170 2.42 -19.41 12.27
CA GLY A 170 2.25 -20.59 11.41
C GLY A 170 1.13 -21.53 11.87
N ASP A 171 0.22 -21.04 12.71
CA ASP A 171 -0.98 -21.79 13.14
C ASP A 171 -2.08 -21.79 12.06
N GLU A 172 -2.05 -20.81 11.14
CA GLU A 172 -3.00 -20.62 10.03
C GLU A 172 -2.24 -20.14 8.77
N GLU A 173 -2.81 -20.35 7.58
CA GLU A 173 -2.31 -19.78 6.31
C GLU A 173 -2.23 -18.25 6.36
N PHE A 174 -1.30 -17.64 5.64
CA PHE A 174 -1.07 -16.19 5.68
C PHE A 174 -1.23 -15.52 4.31
N ASP A 175 -2.38 -15.72 3.68
CA ASP A 175 -2.69 -15.13 2.37
C ASP A 175 -2.66 -13.60 2.38
N GLU A 176 -3.09 -12.98 3.49
CA GLU A 176 -3.15 -11.52 3.66
C GLU A 176 -1.77 -10.86 3.63
N ALA A 177 -0.69 -11.62 3.79
CA ALA A 177 0.66 -11.10 3.62
C ALA A 177 0.86 -10.42 2.24
N ASN A 178 0.14 -10.91 1.23
CA ASN A 178 0.16 -10.34 -0.12
C ASN A 178 -0.46 -8.95 -0.23
N ASP A 179 -1.39 -8.63 0.68
CA ASP A 179 -2.11 -7.36 0.74
C ASP A 179 -1.52 -6.39 1.78
N ILE A 180 -0.82 -6.91 2.79
CA ILE A 180 -0.07 -6.10 3.79
C ILE A 180 1.21 -5.54 3.16
N ILE A 181 2.03 -6.40 2.54
CA ILE A 181 3.18 -5.96 1.76
C ILE A 181 2.70 -5.77 0.32
N TRP A 182 2.58 -4.52 -0.11
CA TRP A 182 2.04 -4.17 -1.42
C TRP A 182 2.94 -4.64 -2.55
N ASP A 183 4.25 -4.37 -2.42
CA ASP A 183 5.26 -4.75 -3.39
C ASP A 183 6.52 -5.21 -2.67
N ILE A 184 7.22 -6.18 -3.25
CA ILE A 184 8.57 -6.56 -2.88
C ILE A 184 9.40 -6.72 -4.14
N LEU A 185 10.53 -6.03 -4.19
CA LEU A 185 11.42 -5.98 -5.35
C LEU A 185 12.81 -6.40 -4.91
N LYS A 186 13.43 -7.30 -5.69
CA LYS A 186 14.85 -7.64 -5.52
C LYS A 186 15.70 -6.53 -6.11
N THR A 187 16.66 -6.02 -5.33
CA THR A 187 17.63 -5.00 -5.75
C THR A 187 19.01 -5.63 -5.93
N GLU A 188 19.99 -4.86 -6.40
CA GLU A 188 21.38 -5.35 -6.55
C GLU A 188 21.97 -5.81 -5.21
N THR A 189 21.61 -5.14 -4.11
CA THR A 189 22.19 -5.35 -2.79
C THR A 189 21.24 -6.04 -1.81
N GLY A 190 20.02 -6.40 -2.21
CA GLY A 190 19.05 -7.02 -1.31
C GLY A 190 17.63 -6.93 -1.84
N TYR A 191 16.74 -6.36 -1.04
CA TYR A 191 15.32 -6.21 -1.32
C TYR A 191 14.80 -4.85 -0.87
N GLN A 192 13.74 -4.42 -1.53
CA GLN A 192 12.90 -3.30 -1.11
C GLN A 192 11.46 -3.81 -1.00
N PHE A 193 10.78 -3.51 0.10
CA PHE A 193 9.33 -3.70 0.16
C PHE A 193 8.61 -2.39 0.45
N ILE A 194 7.34 -2.35 0.04
CA ILE A 194 6.43 -1.22 0.24
C ILE A 194 5.21 -1.71 1.00
N THR A 195 4.79 -0.96 2.01
CA THR A 195 3.57 -1.20 2.80
C THR A 195 2.95 0.15 3.24
N SER A 196 1.84 0.12 3.98
CA SER A 196 1.28 1.33 4.58
C SER A 196 1.96 1.67 5.91
N GLU A 197 1.98 2.97 6.25
CA GLU A 197 2.38 3.41 7.58
C GLU A 197 1.43 2.87 8.67
N TYR A 198 0.18 2.57 8.32
CA TYR A 198 -0.78 1.89 9.20
C TYR A 198 -0.28 0.50 9.63
N PHE A 199 0.26 -0.29 8.69
CA PHE A 199 0.76 -1.62 8.99
C PHE A 199 2.13 -1.60 9.67
N MET A 200 3.06 -0.79 9.15
CA MET A 200 4.41 -0.68 9.68
C MET A 200 4.86 0.78 9.61
N SER A 201 4.71 1.52 10.70
CA SER A 201 5.29 2.85 10.79
C SER A 201 6.80 2.77 10.98
N LYS A 202 7.51 3.77 10.43
CA LYS A 202 8.97 3.86 10.56
C LYS A 202 9.46 3.85 12.01
N GLU A 203 8.65 4.34 12.94
CA GLU A 203 8.99 4.43 14.36
C GLU A 203 8.85 3.09 15.10
N GLU A 204 8.18 2.10 14.52
CA GLU A 204 7.92 0.81 15.15
C GLU A 204 9.06 -0.21 14.97
N PHE A 205 10.01 0.04 14.06
CA PHE A 205 11.15 -0.85 13.82
C PHE A 205 12.19 -0.70 14.94
N ILE A 206 12.47 -1.79 15.66
CA ILE A 206 13.28 -1.76 16.88
C ILE A 206 14.78 -1.75 16.57
N ASN A 207 15.25 -2.72 15.79
CA ASN A 207 16.68 -2.91 15.49
C ASN A 207 16.99 -2.77 14.00
N LYS A 208 18.17 -2.26 13.66
CA LYS A 208 18.67 -2.24 12.28
C LYS A 208 19.19 -3.59 11.80
N GLU A 209 19.67 -4.43 12.71
CA GLU A 209 20.17 -5.77 12.40
C GLU A 209 19.57 -6.74 13.41
N PHE A 210 19.01 -7.86 12.93
CA PHE A 210 18.37 -8.87 13.78
C PHE A 210 18.34 -10.24 13.10
N ASP A 211 18.24 -11.28 13.91
CA ASP A 211 17.97 -12.64 13.46
C ASP A 211 16.49 -12.96 13.72
N CYS A 212 15.85 -13.62 12.76
CA CYS A 212 14.46 -14.10 12.88
C CYS A 212 14.39 -15.61 12.66
N GLU A 213 13.40 -16.23 13.30
CA GLU A 213 13.03 -17.63 13.08
C GLU A 213 11.53 -17.71 12.81
N ILE A 214 11.16 -18.08 11.59
CA ILE A 214 9.77 -18.11 11.13
C ILE A 214 9.29 -19.54 10.95
N GLU A 215 8.00 -19.77 11.13
CA GLU A 215 7.32 -21.05 10.88
C GLU A 215 6.29 -20.86 9.77
N PHE A 216 6.15 -21.85 8.90
CA PHE A 216 5.10 -21.85 7.87
C PHE A 216 3.96 -22.73 8.34
N PHE A 217 2.74 -22.37 7.93
CA PHE A 217 1.61 -23.24 8.15
C PHE A 217 1.84 -24.59 7.47
N SER A 218 1.45 -25.66 8.17
CA SER A 218 1.47 -27.03 7.68
C SER A 218 0.13 -27.64 8.01
N GLU A 219 -0.63 -28.04 6.99
CA GLU A 219 -1.76 -28.95 7.16
C GLU A 219 -1.19 -30.31 7.62
N GLU A 220 -1.22 -30.61 8.92
CA GLU A 220 -0.99 -31.98 9.41
C GLU A 220 -2.05 -32.95 8.89
#